data_AF-A0A7J4TNX3-F1
#
_entry.id   AF-A0A7J4TNX3-F1
#
_cell.length_a   1.000
_cell.length_b   1.000
_cell.length_c   1.000
_cell.angle_alpha   90.00
_cell.angle_beta   90.00
_cell.angle_gamma   90.00
#
_symmetry.space_group_name_H-M   'P 1'
#
loop_
_entity.id
_entity.type
_entity.pdbx_description
1 polymer ?
#
loop_
_entity_poly.entity_id
_entity_poly.type
_entity_poly.pdbx_seq_one_letter_code
_entity_poly.pdbx_strand_id
1 'polypeptide(L)'
;MEWRQSAVKSTLVVAGIYAALFVGHIFAAANNWDVLFRLIALKLTLITFLLGPCIAILVSSNVDGQRKKAHRLGSWISAPLAIGLAFAYANQSFDFVLSIGFLCLTVMVHWVTFLRFK
;
A
#
# COMPACT_ATOMS: atom_id res chain seq x y z
N MET A 1 14.31 -13.65 16.03
CA MET A 1 14.50 -13.74 14.56
C MET A 1 13.22 -14.05 13.81
N GLU A 2 12.24 -14.72 14.42
CA GLU A 2 11.00 -15.18 13.77
C GLU A 2 10.09 -14.06 13.22
N TRP A 3 9.97 -12.92 13.92
CA TRP A 3 9.11 -11.82 13.46
C TRP A 3 9.57 -11.19 12.14
N ARG A 4 10.88 -11.12 11.88
CA ARG A 4 11.43 -10.56 10.64
C ARG A 4 11.08 -11.45 9.45
N GLN A 5 11.22 -12.77 9.62
CA GLN A 5 10.85 -13.73 8.59
C GLN A 5 9.35 -13.68 8.31
N SER A 6 8.52 -13.58 9.36
CA SER A 6 7.09 -13.42 9.17
C SER A 6 6.76 -12.10 8.46
N ALA A 7 7.36 -10.98 8.86
CA ALA A 7 7.12 -9.69 8.21
C ALA A 7 7.56 -9.69 6.74
N VAL A 8 8.67 -10.34 6.41
CA VAL A 8 9.11 -10.53 5.02
C VAL A 8 8.09 -11.36 4.24
N LYS A 9 7.62 -12.49 4.78
CA LYS A 9 6.57 -13.29 4.13
C LYS A 9 5.30 -12.48 3.89
N SER A 10 4.82 -11.75 4.90
CA SER A 10 3.64 -10.88 4.77
C SER A 10 3.85 -9.79 3.71
N THR A 11 5.04 -9.19 3.68
CA THR A 11 5.41 -8.18 2.68
C THR A 11 5.41 -8.78 1.27
N LEU A 12 5.99 -9.98 1.09
CA LEU A 12 6.02 -10.67 -0.20
C LEU A 12 4.61 -11.04 -0.69
N VAL A 13 3.73 -11.48 0.20
CA VAL A 13 2.33 -11.76 -0.14
C VAL A 13 1.63 -10.50 -0.64
N VAL A 14 1.73 -9.40 0.11
CA VAL A 14 1.10 -8.13 -0.29
C VAL A 14 1.72 -7.58 -1.57
N ALA A 15 3.05 -7.67 -1.73
CA ALA A 15 3.75 -7.27 -2.95
C ALA A 15 3.31 -8.10 -4.17
N GLY A 16 3.13 -9.42 -4.01
CA GLY A 16 2.62 -10.29 -5.07
C GLY A 16 1.20 -9.92 -5.49
N ILE A 17 0.31 -9.65 -4.53
CA ILE A 17 -1.05 -9.17 -4.80
C ILE A 17 -1.00 -7.81 -5.52
N TYR A 18 -0.17 -6.89 -5.05
CA TYR A 18 0.00 -5.58 -5.65
C TYR A 18 0.50 -5.68 -7.10
N ALA A 19 1.53 -6.50 -7.34
CA ALA A 19 2.08 -6.72 -8.68
C ALA A 19 1.04 -7.35 -9.63
N ALA A 20 0.29 -8.35 -9.16
CA ALA A 20 -0.78 -8.96 -9.94
C ALA A 20 -1.88 -7.96 -10.30
N LEU A 21 -2.29 -7.11 -9.34
CA LEU A 21 -3.24 -6.03 -9.60
C LEU A 21 -2.67 -5.00 -10.58
N PHE A 22 -1.40 -4.64 -10.46
CA PHE A 22 -0.76 -3.69 -11.38
C PHE A 22 -0.68 -4.22 -12.81
N VAL A 23 -0.32 -5.50 -13.00
CA VAL A 23 -0.37 -6.16 -14.31
C VAL A 23 -1.81 -6.21 -14.84
N GLY A 24 -2.78 -6.57 -13.98
CA GLY A 24 -4.19 -6.57 -14.33
C GLY A 24 -4.71 -5.18 -14.73
N HIS A 25 -4.21 -4.12 -14.11
CA HIS A 25 -4.53 -2.74 -14.46
C HIS A 25 -4.07 -2.39 -15.88
N ILE A 26 -2.84 -2.77 -16.24
CA ILE A 26 -2.31 -2.59 -17.60
C ILE A 26 -3.15 -3.40 -18.61
N PHE A 27 -3.46 -4.66 -18.30
CA PHE A 27 -4.24 -5.51 -19.18
C PHE A 27 -5.66 -4.98 -19.40
N ALA A 28 -6.33 -4.52 -18.34
CA ALA A 28 -7.66 -3.93 -18.43
C ALA A 28 -7.66 -2.64 -19.28
N ALA A 29 -6.64 -1.79 -19.11
CA ALA A 29 -6.46 -0.58 -19.92
C ALA A 29 -6.25 -0.92 -21.41
N ALA A 30 -5.39 -1.90 -21.71
CA ALA A 30 -5.10 -2.32 -23.08
C ALA A 30 -6.32 -2.90 -23.83
N ASN A 31 -7.31 -3.42 -23.10
CA ASN A 31 -8.53 -4.02 -23.67
C ASN A 31 -9.77 -3.10 -23.55
N ASN A 32 -9.62 -1.86 -23.09
CA ASN A 32 -10.73 -0.91 -22.86
C ASN A 32 -11.81 -1.44 -21.89
N TRP A 33 -11.40 -2.22 -20.88
CA TRP A 33 -12.31 -2.75 -19.85
C TRP A 33 -12.49 -1.74 -18.70
N ASP A 34 -13.17 -0.63 -18.97
CA ASP A 34 -13.24 0.54 -18.09
C ASP A 34 -13.67 0.23 -16.65
N VAL A 35 -14.69 -0.61 -16.47
CA VAL A 35 -15.19 -0.97 -15.14
C VAL A 35 -14.13 -1.76 -14.36
N LEU A 36 -13.50 -2.75 -14.99
CA LEU A 36 -12.45 -3.55 -14.35
C LEU A 36 -11.23 -2.69 -14.03
N PHE A 37 -10.81 -1.84 -14.97
CA PHE A 37 -9.73 -0.88 -14.79
C PHE A 37 -9.94 -0.03 -13.53
N ARG A 38 -11.12 0.58 -13.39
CA ARG A 38 -11.46 1.42 -12.22
C ARG A 38 -11.46 0.62 -10.91
N LEU A 39 -12.00 -0.60 -10.93
CA LEU A 39 -12.00 -1.46 -9.74
C LEU A 39 -10.59 -1.85 -9.30
N ILE A 40 -9.70 -2.15 -10.26
CA ILE A 40 -8.30 -2.48 -9.96
C ILE A 40 -7.56 -1.24 -9.45
N ALA A 41 -7.74 -0.08 -10.09
CA ALA A 41 -7.14 1.18 -9.67
C ALA A 41 -7.57 1.56 -8.23
N LEU A 42 -8.84 1.34 -7.87
CA LEU A 42 -9.33 1.54 -6.51
C LEU A 42 -8.64 0.59 -5.52
N LYS A 43 -8.47 -0.70 -5.88
CA LYS A 43 -7.78 -1.67 -5.02
C LYS A 43 -6.30 -1.32 -4.81
N LEU A 44 -5.61 -0.92 -5.88
CA LEU A 44 -4.21 -0.43 -5.78
C LEU A 44 -4.12 0.78 -4.86
N THR A 45 -5.05 1.73 -5.01
CA THR A 45 -5.14 2.91 -4.15
C THR A 45 -5.31 2.54 -2.68
N LEU A 46 -6.24 1.64 -2.37
CA LEU A 46 -6.48 1.18 -1.00
C LEU A 46 -5.25 0.47 -0.42
N ILE A 47 -4.63 -0.45 -1.16
CA ILE A 47 -3.44 -1.18 -0.68
C ILE A 47 -2.29 -0.22 -0.43
N THR A 48 -2.06 0.77 -1.32
CA THR A 48 -1.02 1.79 -1.14
C THR A 48 -1.20 2.53 0.18
N PHE A 49 -2.40 3.04 0.47
CA PHE A 49 -2.66 3.79 1.70
C PHE A 49 -2.69 2.90 2.97
N LEU A 50 -3.03 1.62 2.83
CA LEU A 50 -3.20 0.68 3.95
C LEU A 50 -2.06 -0.33 4.10
N LEU A 51 -0.92 -0.13 3.42
CA LEU A 51 0.14 -1.11 3.35
C LEU A 51 0.70 -1.51 4.73
N GLY A 52 0.98 -0.55 5.60
CA GLY A 52 1.41 -0.80 6.99
C GLY A 52 0.43 -1.68 7.77
N PRO A 53 -0.86 -1.29 7.86
CA PRO A 53 -1.91 -2.12 8.46
C PRO A 53 -1.99 -3.53 7.85
N CYS A 54 -1.97 -3.67 6.53
CA CYS A 54 -2.01 -4.97 5.86
C CYS A 54 -0.86 -5.86 6.35
N ILE A 55 0.39 -5.38 6.28
CA ILE A 55 1.55 -6.16 6.72
C ILE A 55 1.47 -6.51 8.21
N ALA A 56 1.01 -5.57 9.06
CA ALA A 56 0.90 -5.78 10.50
C ALA A 56 -0.23 -6.74 10.92
N ILE A 57 -1.27 -6.91 10.10
CA ILE A 57 -2.32 -7.91 10.29
C ILE A 57 -1.85 -9.29 9.83
N LEU A 58 -1.11 -9.35 8.72
CA LEU A 58 -0.60 -10.60 8.14
C LEU A 58 0.62 -11.17 8.87
N VAL A 59 1.28 -10.40 9.75
CA VAL A 59 2.42 -10.91 10.50
C VAL A 59 1.94 -11.87 11.59
N SER A 60 2.50 -13.08 11.61
CA SER A 60 2.22 -14.09 12.62
C SER A 60 3.04 -13.77 13.88
N SER A 61 2.58 -12.78 14.65
CA SER A 61 3.16 -12.43 15.93
C SER A 61 2.11 -11.85 16.86
N ASN A 62 1.96 -12.45 18.04
CA ASN A 62 1.09 -11.96 19.11
C ASN A 62 1.75 -10.86 19.96
N VAL A 63 2.95 -10.42 19.60
CA VAL A 63 3.67 -9.37 20.33
C VAL A 63 3.43 -8.05 19.61
N ASP A 64 2.71 -7.13 20.25
CA ASP A 64 2.31 -5.86 19.64
C ASP A 64 3.50 -5.00 19.19
N GLY A 65 4.62 -5.07 19.91
CA GLY A 65 5.88 -4.42 19.51
C GLY A 65 6.40 -4.90 18.14
N GLN A 66 6.17 -6.15 17.76
CA GLN A 66 6.57 -6.69 16.46
C GLN A 66 5.59 -6.28 15.35
N ARG A 67 4.28 -6.25 15.66
CA ARG A 67 3.25 -5.75 14.74
C ARG A 67 3.46 -4.27 14.42
N LYS A 68 3.83 -3.46 15.41
CA LYS A 68 4.23 -2.05 15.23
C LYS A 68 5.45 -1.89 14.31
N LYS A 69 6.46 -2.75 14.45
CA LYS A 69 7.64 -2.74 13.55
C LYS A 69 7.27 -3.11 12.12
N ALA A 70 6.43 -4.13 11.94
CA ALA A 70 5.92 -4.55 10.64
C ALA A 70 5.05 -3.47 9.98
N HIS A 71 4.20 -2.80 10.77
CA HIS A 71 3.41 -1.65 10.34
C HIS A 71 4.30 -0.49 9.86
N ARG A 72 5.33 -0.15 10.64
CA ARG A 72 6.29 0.92 10.29
C ARG A 72 7.04 0.59 9.00
N LEU A 73 7.39 -0.67 8.77
CA LEU A 73 8.00 -1.11 7.50
C LEU A 73 7.05 -0.81 6.31
N GLY A 74 5.79 -1.23 6.40
CA GLY A 74 4.81 -0.92 5.36
C GLY A 74 4.54 0.57 5.19
N SER A 75 4.60 1.35 6.27
CA SER A 75 4.49 2.81 6.24
C SER A 75 5.60 3.44 5.37
N TRP A 76 6.85 3.00 5.56
CA TRP A 76 7.98 3.49 4.76
C TRP A 76 7.86 3.12 3.28
N ILE A 77 7.37 1.92 2.98
CA ILE A 77 7.15 1.47 1.59
C ILE A 77 5.98 2.22 0.94
N SER A 78 4.94 2.57 1.73
CA SER A 78 3.76 3.27 1.21
C SER A 78 4.04 4.69 0.75
N ALA A 79 5.02 5.39 1.33
CA ALA A 79 5.34 6.77 0.98
C ALA A 79 5.75 6.96 -0.50
N PRO A 80 6.75 6.25 -1.05
CA PRO A 80 7.06 6.33 -2.47
C PRO A 80 5.93 5.79 -3.36
N LEU A 81 5.19 4.77 -2.93
CA LEU A 81 4.02 4.25 -3.66
C LEU A 81 2.91 5.30 -3.78
N ALA A 82 2.67 6.09 -2.74
CA ALA A 82 1.68 7.16 -2.74
C ALA A 82 2.04 8.29 -3.72
N ILE A 83 3.33 8.61 -3.84
CA ILE A 83 3.82 9.56 -4.86
C ILE A 83 3.61 8.98 -6.27
N GLY A 84 3.94 7.71 -6.48
CA GLY A 84 3.68 7.03 -7.76
C GLY A 84 2.20 6.97 -8.11
N LEU A 85 1.34 6.81 -7.10
CA LEU A 85 -0.11 6.85 -7.28
C LEU A 85 -0.59 8.26 -7.63
N ALA A 86 -0.07 9.31 -6.98
CA ALA A 86 -0.39 10.68 -7.34
C ALA A 86 0.00 10.99 -8.79
N PHE A 87 1.18 10.55 -9.22
CA PHE A 87 1.62 10.64 -10.63
C PHE A 87 0.64 9.94 -11.59
N ALA A 88 0.16 8.74 -11.23
CA ALA A 88 -0.81 8.02 -12.04
C ALA A 88 -2.17 8.76 -12.13
N TYR A 89 -2.64 9.34 -11.03
CA TYR A 89 -3.88 10.14 -10.99
C TYR A 89 -3.74 11.49 -11.70
N ALA A 90 -2.52 12.04 -11.76
CA ALA A 90 -2.17 13.26 -12.50
C ALA A 90 -1.88 12.98 -13.99
N ASN A 91 -2.51 11.96 -14.58
CA ASN A 91 -2.32 11.54 -15.96
C ASN A 91 -0.84 11.36 -16.35
N GLN A 92 -0.07 10.70 -15.48
CA GLN A 92 1.35 10.42 -15.67
C GLN A 92 2.21 11.69 -15.79
N SER A 93 1.84 12.73 -15.05
CA SER A 93 2.64 13.94 -14.89
C SER A 93 2.91 14.19 -13.40
N PHE A 94 4.01 14.89 -13.10
CA PHE A 94 4.31 15.22 -11.72
C PHE A 94 3.44 16.41 -11.27
N ASP A 95 2.52 16.14 -10.35
CA ASP A 95 1.70 17.15 -9.69
C ASP A 95 2.10 17.27 -8.21
N PHE A 96 2.59 18.45 -7.82
CA PHE A 96 3.07 18.69 -6.47
C PHE A 96 1.95 18.63 -5.42
N VAL A 97 0.79 19.20 -5.72
CA VAL A 97 -0.34 19.29 -4.78
C VAL A 97 -0.90 17.91 -4.52
N LEU A 98 -1.12 17.10 -5.56
CA LEU A 98 -1.57 15.72 -5.44
C LEU A 98 -0.54 14.84 -4.72
N SER A 99 0.75 14.99 -5.03
CA SER A 99 1.81 14.22 -4.39
C SER A 99 1.87 14.47 -2.89
N ILE A 100 1.84 15.74 -2.47
CA ILE A 100 1.79 16.10 -1.06
C ILE A 100 0.49 15.64 -0.42
N GLY A 101 -0.66 15.83 -1.08
CA GLY A 101 -1.96 15.39 -0.58
C GLY A 101 -2.02 13.89 -0.31
N PHE A 102 -1.51 13.07 -1.24
CA PHE A 102 -1.47 11.61 -1.08
C PHE A 102 -0.47 11.20 0.00
N LEU A 103 0.69 11.85 0.08
CA LEU A 103 1.64 11.60 1.17
C LEU A 103 1.05 11.95 2.54
N CYS A 104 0.38 13.10 2.68
CA CYS A 104 -0.31 13.50 3.91
C CYS A 104 -1.40 12.49 4.29
N LEU A 105 -2.23 12.06 3.34
CA LEU A 105 -3.24 11.03 3.55
C LEU A 105 -2.60 9.70 4.00
N THR A 106 -1.49 9.30 3.36
CA THR A 106 -0.74 8.10 3.72
C THR A 106 -0.25 8.16 5.17
N VAL A 107 0.40 9.27 5.55
CA VAL A 107 0.89 9.49 6.92
C VAL A 107 -0.27 9.47 7.91
N MET A 108 -1.39 10.14 7.60
CA MET A 108 -2.57 10.17 8.45
C MET A 108 -3.16 8.78 8.68
N VAL A 109 -3.35 7.99 7.62
CA VAL A 109 -3.89 6.62 7.72
C VAL A 109 -2.97 5.73 8.54
N HIS A 110 -1.65 5.81 8.30
CA HIS A 110 -0.67 5.05 9.07
C HIS A 110 -0.61 5.49 10.53
N TRP A 111 -0.69 6.79 10.82
CA TRP A 111 -0.75 7.31 12.18
C TRP A 111 -1.96 6.76 12.94
N VAL A 112 -3.16 6.92 12.38
CA VAL A 112 -4.42 6.46 13.00
C VAL A 112 -4.39 4.96 13.26
N THR A 113 -3.88 4.17 12.32
CA THR A 113 -3.81 2.72 12.46
C THR A 113 -2.69 2.27 13.39
N PHE A 114 -1.57 3.00 13.45
CA PHE A 114 -0.48 2.72 14.39
C PHE A 114 -0.95 2.84 15.84
N LEU A 115 -1.80 3.83 16.14
CA LEU A 115 -2.40 4.04 17.47
C LEU A 115 -3.32 2.89 17.91
N ARG A 116 -3.83 2.07 16.98
CA ARG A 116 -4.73 0.95 17.28
C ARG A 116 -3.97 -0.31 17.73
N PHE A 117 -2.69 -0.43 17.44
CA PHE A 117 -1.85 -1.48 18.00
C PHE A 117 -1.45 -1.03 19.41
N LYS A 118 -1.97 -1.67 20.46
CA LYS A 118 -1.62 -1.38 21.86
C LYS A 118 -0.33 -2.09 22.19
#